data_AF-A0A3A1PIA2-F1
#
_entry.id   AF-A0A3A1PIA2-F1
#
_cell.length_a   1.000
_cell.length_b   1.000
_cell.length_c   1.000
_cell.angle_alpha   90.00
_cell.angle_beta   90.00
_cell.angle_gamma   90.00
#
_symmetry.space_group_name_H-M   'P 1'
#
loop_
_entity.id
_entity.type
_entity.pdbx_description
1 polymer ?
#
loop_
_entity_poly.entity_id
_entity_poly.type
_entity_poly.pdbx_seq_one_letter_code
_entity_poly.pdbx_strand_id
1 'polypeptide(L)'
;MTDPMSDCNGGYKQEVERLREAGVAGRNGRLRDLFDYLAERGPEAESASQADIAVAVFGEAQNDADDATVRVYVHRLRKKIDDYYARHEPSSDEMRLEIPSGIYGLRPIHRAGAANPSEETAAPPLSRRLLILALVALVVLCAGAFGLGRSLERPGAANVLWQPLLQSERPVLLVLGDYYLFGEIDPLAPEEGRLIRDFRVNSSEDLLRLQEAEPKRYAMAEDFGLNYLPFSSSYALTSVSPLLVGNGKSANVIAASELMPEMLSRFDIVYVGLLSGLGSLEQQVFAGSGFRLGETYDELIDRDSRQIYATDEARRIAAPVFYRDYAYLARFTAPGGAKVMVVASERETGLRALGPIVAKATLPDEVAKVAGGDAPFEALWQVTGQQGADLSDRLILARTRR
;
A
#
# COMPACT_ATOMS: atom_id res chain seq x y z
N MET A 1 -21.35 49.08 42.18
CA MET A 1 -20.44 49.36 41.05
C MET A 1 -19.58 48.12 40.88
N THR A 2 -20.19 47.09 40.30
CA THR A 2 -19.62 45.77 40.03
C THR A 2 -19.13 45.78 38.59
N ASP A 3 -17.90 45.33 38.41
CA ASP A 3 -17.17 45.34 37.15
C ASP A 3 -17.88 44.41 36.13
N PRO A 4 -18.35 44.90 34.96
CA PRO A 4 -19.09 44.08 33.98
C PRO A 4 -18.27 42.90 33.43
N MET A 5 -16.94 42.91 33.62
CA MET A 5 -16.07 41.78 33.29
C MET A 5 -16.21 40.59 34.25
N SER A 6 -16.66 40.81 35.49
CA SER A 6 -16.80 39.73 36.48
C SER A 6 -18.06 38.88 36.25
N ASP A 7 -19.12 39.44 35.66
CA ASP A 7 -20.38 38.73 35.38
C ASP A 7 -20.27 37.78 34.18
N CYS A 8 -19.52 38.15 33.13
CA CYS A 8 -19.36 37.31 31.93
C CYS A 8 -18.59 36.00 32.21
N ASN A 9 -17.59 36.05 33.10
CA ASN A 9 -16.81 34.85 33.46
C ASN A 9 -17.59 33.90 34.38
N GLY A 10 -18.49 34.44 35.20
CA GLY A 10 -19.42 33.66 36.02
C GLY A 10 -20.45 32.91 35.17
N GLY A 11 -21.09 33.61 34.22
CA GLY A 11 -22.05 33.01 33.29
C GLY A 11 -21.41 31.95 32.38
N TYR A 12 -20.17 32.19 31.92
CA TYR A 12 -19.44 31.23 31.07
C TYR A 12 -19.24 29.90 31.78
N LYS A 13 -18.79 29.92 33.05
CA LYS A 13 -18.58 28.70 33.84
C LYS A 13 -19.88 27.95 34.10
N GLN A 14 -20.97 28.66 34.37
CA GLN A 14 -22.29 28.04 34.57
C GLN A 14 -22.79 27.33 33.32
N GLU A 15 -22.64 27.95 32.14
CA GLU A 15 -23.09 27.34 30.89
C GLU A 15 -22.18 26.17 30.46
N VAL A 16 -20.87 26.24 30.74
CA VAL A 16 -19.96 25.10 30.59
C VAL A 16 -20.45 23.91 31.43
N GLU A 17 -20.75 24.10 32.72
CA GLU A 17 -21.24 23.02 33.59
C GLU A 17 -22.58 22.46 33.13
N ARG A 18 -23.48 23.31 32.64
CA ARG A 18 -24.75 22.85 32.07
C ARG A 18 -24.54 21.93 30.86
N LEU A 19 -23.66 22.30 29.93
CA LEU A 19 -23.33 21.44 28.79
C LEU A 19 -22.63 20.14 29.22
N ARG A 20 -21.87 20.18 30.32
CA ARG A 20 -21.26 18.99 30.92
C ARG A 20 -22.30 18.04 31.47
N GLU A 21 -23.27 18.54 32.24
CA GLU A 21 -24.38 17.77 32.82
C GLU A 21 -25.32 17.21 31.75
N ALA A 22 -25.62 18.01 30.73
CA ALA A 22 -26.39 17.60 29.56
C ALA A 22 -25.67 16.53 28.70
N GLY A 23 -24.39 16.28 28.96
CA GLY A 23 -23.61 15.25 28.27
C GLY A 23 -23.37 15.54 26.79
N VAL A 24 -23.33 16.81 26.39
CA VAL A 24 -23.21 17.22 24.98
C VAL A 24 -21.96 16.63 24.33
N ALA A 25 -20.81 16.73 24.99
CA ALA A 25 -19.55 16.13 24.52
C ALA A 25 -19.44 14.61 24.78
N GLY A 26 -20.42 13.99 25.45
CA GLY A 26 -20.36 12.63 25.98
C GLY A 26 -19.94 12.59 27.46
N ARG A 27 -20.17 11.44 28.12
CA ARG A 27 -19.83 11.26 29.55
C ARG A 27 -18.35 10.99 29.80
N ASN A 28 -17.69 10.26 28.90
CA ASN A 28 -16.27 9.91 28.96
C ASN A 28 -15.65 9.91 27.54
N GLY A 29 -14.34 10.10 27.43
CA GLY A 29 -13.53 9.90 26.23
C GLY A 29 -13.09 11.17 25.52
N ARG A 30 -12.30 11.03 24.45
CA ARG A 30 -11.54 12.13 23.79
C ARG A 30 -12.34 13.37 23.39
N LEU A 31 -13.63 13.24 23.05
CA LEU A 31 -14.47 14.39 22.72
C LEU A 31 -14.85 15.22 23.96
N ARG A 32 -15.00 14.55 25.11
CA ARG A 32 -15.17 15.20 26.41
C ARG A 32 -13.87 15.87 26.85
N ASP A 33 -12.75 15.18 26.72
CA ASP A 33 -11.43 15.72 27.06
C ASP A 33 -11.11 16.99 26.24
N LEU A 34 -11.49 17.01 24.95
CA LEU A 34 -11.39 18.20 24.09
C LEU A 34 -12.27 19.36 24.57
N PHE A 35 -13.54 19.08 24.92
CA PHE A 35 -14.44 20.11 25.42
C PHE A 35 -13.90 20.71 26.72
N ASP A 36 -13.39 19.85 27.61
CA ASP A 36 -12.87 20.24 28.91
C ASP A 36 -11.61 21.11 28.76
N TYR A 37 -10.70 20.70 27.89
CA TYR A 37 -9.51 21.49 27.54
C TYR A 37 -9.87 22.89 27.01
N LEU A 38 -10.85 23.00 26.09
CA LEU A 38 -11.26 24.30 25.56
C LEU A 38 -11.99 25.16 26.60
N ALA A 39 -12.72 24.54 27.52
CA ALA A 39 -13.46 25.24 28.57
C ALA A 39 -12.52 25.79 29.66
N GLU A 40 -11.46 25.06 30.02
CA GLU A 40 -10.47 25.48 31.01
C GLU A 40 -9.66 26.69 30.55
N ARG A 41 -9.44 26.85 29.24
CA ARG A 41 -8.78 28.04 28.67
C ARG A 41 -9.58 29.33 28.90
N GLY A 42 -10.90 29.23 28.99
CA GLY A 42 -11.78 30.34 29.32
C GLY A 42 -12.26 31.19 28.13
N PRO A 43 -13.20 32.13 28.39
CA PRO A 43 -13.99 32.80 27.35
C PRO A 43 -13.19 33.74 26.44
N GLU A 44 -12.09 34.29 26.94
CA GLU A 44 -11.25 35.29 26.26
C GLU A 44 -9.91 34.72 25.75
N ALA A 45 -9.59 33.45 26.03
CA ALA A 45 -8.29 32.89 25.67
C ALA A 45 -8.08 32.87 24.15
N GLU A 46 -6.85 33.15 23.70
CA GLU A 46 -6.49 33.00 22.29
C GLU A 46 -6.76 31.57 21.79
N SER A 47 -7.07 31.46 20.50
CA SER A 47 -7.32 30.18 19.83
C SER A 47 -6.15 29.23 20.10
N ALA A 48 -6.44 28.03 20.60
CA ALA A 48 -5.40 27.02 20.74
C ALA A 48 -4.83 26.64 19.36
N SER A 49 -3.55 26.26 19.31
CA SER A 49 -2.99 25.67 18.09
C SER A 49 -3.41 24.20 17.99
N GLN A 50 -3.40 23.64 16.78
CA GLN A 50 -3.72 22.21 16.58
C GLN A 50 -2.69 21.31 17.27
N ALA A 51 -1.42 21.70 17.27
CA ALA A 51 -0.35 21.01 17.97
C ALA A 51 -0.58 20.96 19.49
N ASP A 52 -1.02 22.07 20.10
CA ASP A 52 -1.29 22.11 21.54
C ASP A 52 -2.44 21.18 21.93
N ILE A 53 -3.47 21.12 21.09
CA ILE A 53 -4.61 20.22 21.30
C ILE A 53 -4.20 18.76 21.14
N ALA A 54 -3.41 18.44 20.12
CA ALA A 54 -2.88 17.08 19.89
C ALA A 54 -2.13 16.57 21.12
N VAL A 55 -1.23 17.38 21.68
CA VAL A 55 -0.46 17.01 22.87
C VAL A 55 -1.36 16.93 24.11
N ALA A 56 -2.19 17.94 24.37
CA ALA A 56 -2.94 18.04 25.61
C ALA A 56 -4.12 17.06 25.71
N VAL A 57 -4.77 16.71 24.59
CA VAL A 57 -5.99 15.91 24.56
C VAL A 57 -5.75 14.50 24.01
N PHE A 58 -4.81 14.34 23.07
CA PHE A 58 -4.59 13.07 22.38
C PHE A 58 -3.31 12.35 22.83
N GLY A 59 -2.39 13.04 23.52
CA GLY A 59 -1.17 12.44 24.09
C GLY A 59 -0.14 12.02 23.05
N GLU A 60 -0.27 12.49 21.81
CA GLU A 60 0.57 12.13 20.66
C GLU A 60 1.47 13.33 20.29
N ALA A 61 2.77 13.09 20.16
CA ALA A 61 3.74 14.11 19.78
C ALA A 61 4.10 13.99 18.30
N GLN A 62 3.75 15.04 17.55
CA GLN A 62 4.20 15.42 16.19
C GLN A 62 4.26 14.31 15.13
N ASN A 63 3.10 14.01 14.51
CA ASN A 63 2.98 13.50 13.15
C ASN A 63 1.98 14.37 12.33
N ASP A 64 2.16 14.48 11.01
CA ASP A 64 1.24 15.23 10.11
C ASP A 64 -0.21 14.68 10.10
N ALA A 65 -0.41 13.43 10.56
CA ALA A 65 -1.73 12.81 10.71
C ALA A 65 -2.56 13.40 11.88
N ASP A 66 -1.92 14.09 12.81
CA ASP A 66 -2.51 14.57 14.06
C ASP A 66 -3.42 15.79 13.81
N ASP A 67 -3.03 16.64 12.85
CA ASP A 67 -3.76 17.84 12.41
C ASP A 67 -5.16 17.51 11.87
N ALA A 68 -5.26 16.42 11.10
CA ALA A 68 -6.54 15.97 10.54
C ALA A 68 -7.48 15.45 11.64
N THR A 69 -6.95 14.74 12.64
CA THR A 69 -7.73 14.19 13.76
C THR A 69 -8.29 15.30 14.64
N VAL A 70 -7.48 16.32 14.97
CA VAL A 70 -7.92 17.49 15.75
C VAL A 70 -9.08 18.21 15.04
N ARG A 71 -8.96 18.49 13.73
CA ARG A 71 -10.01 19.15 12.94
C ARG A 71 -11.33 18.37 12.95
N VAL A 72 -11.27 17.05 12.84
CA VAL A 72 -12.45 16.17 12.87
C VAL A 72 -13.14 16.23 14.24
N TYR A 73 -12.39 16.13 15.34
CA TYR A 73 -12.97 16.17 16.68
C TYR A 73 -13.57 17.54 17.03
N VAL A 74 -12.93 18.64 16.62
CA VAL A 74 -13.45 20.00 16.81
C VAL A 74 -14.72 20.21 15.99
N HIS A 75 -14.76 19.74 14.73
CA HIS A 75 -15.97 19.80 13.92
C HIS A 75 -17.13 19.01 14.54
N ARG A 76 -16.85 17.81 15.07
CA ARG A 76 -17.84 17.00 15.78
C ARG A 76 -18.34 17.70 17.05
N LEU A 77 -17.45 18.31 17.82
CA LEU A 77 -17.82 19.04 19.04
C LEU A 77 -18.72 20.24 18.72
N ARG A 78 -18.33 21.05 17.72
CA ARG A 78 -19.15 22.18 17.22
C ARG A 78 -20.55 21.72 16.85
N LYS A 79 -20.66 20.69 16.01
CA LYS A 79 -21.95 20.15 15.59
C LYS A 79 -22.81 19.68 16.78
N LYS A 80 -22.22 19.06 17.79
CA LYS A 80 -22.97 18.62 18.98
C LYS A 80 -23.50 19.78 19.82
N ILE A 81 -22.72 20.85 19.96
CA ILE A 81 -23.14 22.06 20.67
C ILE A 81 -24.27 22.75 19.90
N ASP A 82 -24.12 22.87 18.57
CA ASP A 82 -25.16 23.44 17.69
C ASP A 82 -26.45 22.62 17.75
N ASP A 83 -26.35 21.29 17.64
CA ASP A 83 -27.49 20.36 17.73
C ASP A 83 -28.18 20.43 19.09
N TYR A 84 -27.42 20.63 20.18
CA TYR A 84 -27.96 20.79 21.53
C TYR A 84 -28.81 22.07 21.61
N TYR A 85 -28.28 23.22 21.19
CA TYR A 85 -29.01 24.49 21.23
C TYR A 85 -30.11 24.61 20.18
N ALA A 86 -30.07 23.82 19.11
CA ALA A 86 -31.16 23.73 18.13
C ALA A 86 -32.37 22.95 18.68
N ARG A 87 -32.14 22.02 19.62
CA ARG A 87 -33.19 21.19 20.24
C ARG A 87 -33.79 21.80 21.51
N HIS A 88 -33.09 22.72 22.15
CA HIS A 88 -33.55 23.41 23.35
C HIS A 88 -33.90 24.86 22.99
N GLU A 89 -35.20 25.18 22.94
CA GLU A 89 -35.69 26.54 22.61
C GLU A 89 -35.08 27.58 23.56
N PRO A 90 -34.49 28.68 23.06
CA PRO A 90 -33.89 29.70 23.92
C PRO A 90 -34.92 30.49 24.71
N SER A 91 -34.67 30.66 26.02
CA SER A 91 -35.06 31.89 26.70
C SER A 91 -34.23 33.05 26.14
N SER A 92 -34.85 34.22 25.93
CA SER A 92 -34.27 35.35 25.21
C SER A 92 -33.10 36.06 25.90
N ASP A 93 -32.66 35.57 27.07
CA ASP A 93 -31.62 36.19 27.91
C ASP A 93 -30.53 35.18 28.33
N GLU A 94 -30.43 34.04 27.66
CA GLU A 94 -29.55 32.95 28.06
C GLU A 94 -28.23 32.96 27.28
N MET A 95 -27.11 32.94 28.02
CA MET A 95 -25.76 32.86 27.45
C MET A 95 -25.58 31.52 26.73
N ARG A 96 -25.04 31.55 25.51
CA ARG A 96 -24.75 30.35 24.71
C ARG A 96 -23.27 30.24 24.43
N LEU A 97 -22.75 29.02 24.34
CA LEU A 97 -21.38 28.79 23.89
C LEU A 97 -21.36 28.36 22.43
N GLU A 98 -20.39 28.85 21.68
CA GLU A 98 -20.07 28.33 20.35
C GLU A 98 -18.57 28.11 20.19
N ILE A 99 -18.21 27.34 19.16
CA ILE A 99 -16.84 27.24 18.66
C ILE A 99 -16.84 27.88 17.27
N PRO A 100 -16.34 29.12 17.08
CA PRO A 100 -16.40 29.79 15.78
C PRO A 100 -15.58 29.04 14.71
N SER A 101 -15.91 29.26 13.42
CA SER A 101 -15.13 28.68 12.33
C SER A 101 -13.71 29.24 12.32
N GLY A 102 -12.70 28.36 12.19
CA GLY A 102 -11.28 28.74 12.23
C GLY A 102 -10.71 29.05 13.63
N ILE A 103 -11.54 29.04 14.68
CA ILE A 103 -11.12 29.27 16.06
C ILE A 103 -11.23 27.96 16.85
N TYR A 104 -10.17 27.61 17.56
CA TYR A 104 -10.11 26.47 18.47
C TYR A 104 -10.26 26.96 19.91
N GLY A 105 -11.46 27.43 20.25
CA GLY A 105 -11.81 28.00 21.54
C GLY A 105 -13.32 28.11 21.72
N LEU A 106 -13.80 28.02 22.97
CA LEU A 106 -15.21 28.20 23.33
C LEU A 106 -15.49 29.68 23.61
N ARG A 107 -16.47 30.26 22.90
CA ARG A 107 -16.85 31.68 23.02
C ARG A 107 -18.28 31.86 23.51
N PRO A 108 -18.54 32.76 24.47
CA PRO A 108 -19.89 33.11 24.86
C PRO A 108 -20.53 34.05 23.81
N ILE A 109 -21.79 33.79 23.48
CA ILE A 109 -22.65 34.69 22.72
C ILE A 109 -23.81 35.11 23.63
N HIS A 110 -23.97 36.42 23.81
CA HIS A 110 -25.21 37.00 24.34
C HIS A 110 -26.06 37.47 23.18
N ARG A 111 -27.30 36.97 23.10
CA ARG A 111 -28.26 37.51 22.14
C ARG A 111 -28.90 38.75 22.74
N ALA A 112 -28.20 39.88 22.69
CA ALA A 112 -28.82 41.17 22.98
C ALA A 112 -30.04 41.34 22.07
N GLY A 113 -31.18 41.66 22.69
CA GLY A 113 -32.48 41.78 22.02
C GLY A 113 -32.41 42.60 20.74
N ALA A 114 -33.13 42.11 19.73
CA ALA A 114 -33.42 42.72 18.43
C ALA A 114 -33.08 44.21 18.31
N ALA A 115 -31.83 44.50 17.93
CA ALA A 115 -31.50 45.70 17.17
C ALA A 115 -31.42 45.26 15.71
N ASN A 116 -32.30 45.82 14.89
CA ASN A 116 -32.34 45.60 13.45
C ASN A 116 -30.93 45.58 12.85
N PRO A 117 -30.56 44.58 12.03
CA PRO A 117 -29.55 44.83 11.03
C PRO A 117 -30.18 45.85 10.07
N SER A 118 -29.68 47.08 10.19
CA SER A 118 -29.52 48.05 9.11
C SER A 118 -29.50 47.37 7.75
N GLU A 119 -30.14 48.01 6.77
CA GLU A 119 -30.20 47.64 5.35
C GLU A 119 -28.85 47.12 4.80
N GLU A 120 -28.54 45.85 5.03
CA GLU A 120 -27.74 45.06 4.13
C GLU A 120 -28.72 44.59 3.07
N THR A 121 -28.58 45.21 1.89
CA THR A 121 -29.31 44.91 0.67
C THR A 121 -29.45 43.39 0.54
N ALA A 122 -30.64 42.88 0.85
CA ALA A 122 -30.95 41.47 0.65
C ALA A 122 -30.65 41.15 -0.81
N ALA A 123 -29.59 40.36 -1.04
CA ALA A 123 -29.33 39.84 -2.36
C ALA A 123 -30.64 39.20 -2.85
N PRO A 124 -31.11 39.51 -4.07
CA PRO A 124 -32.40 39.03 -4.54
C PRO A 124 -32.43 37.51 -4.39
N PRO A 125 -33.57 36.90 -4.02
CA PRO A 125 -33.66 35.45 -3.94
C PRO A 125 -33.24 34.91 -5.29
N LEU A 126 -32.05 34.31 -5.36
CA LEU A 126 -31.53 33.69 -6.57
C LEU A 126 -32.63 32.78 -7.05
N SER A 127 -33.19 33.11 -8.22
CA SER A 127 -34.32 32.38 -8.75
C SER A 127 -33.99 30.89 -8.67
N ARG A 128 -34.96 30.04 -8.29
CA ARG A 128 -34.71 28.60 -8.18
C ARG A 128 -34.04 28.02 -9.43
N ARG A 129 -34.25 28.67 -10.60
CA ARG A 129 -33.56 28.41 -11.87
C ARG A 129 -32.06 28.74 -11.85
N LEU A 130 -31.66 29.88 -11.29
CA LEU A 130 -30.25 30.26 -11.10
C LEU A 130 -29.53 29.34 -10.11
N LEU A 131 -30.19 28.93 -9.03
CA LEU A 131 -29.66 27.93 -8.09
C LEU A 131 -29.48 26.55 -8.75
N ILE A 132 -30.46 26.12 -9.55
CA ILE A 132 -30.34 24.89 -10.36
C ILE A 132 -29.22 25.03 -11.39
N LEU A 133 -29.09 26.18 -12.06
CA LEU A 133 -28.01 26.41 -13.03
C LEU A 133 -26.64 26.39 -12.36
N ALA A 134 -26.50 26.99 -11.18
CA ALA A 134 -25.26 26.98 -10.40
C ALA A 134 -24.91 25.58 -9.92
N LEU A 135 -25.90 24.77 -9.50
CA LEU A 135 -25.70 23.39 -9.13
C LEU A 135 -25.28 22.54 -10.34
N VAL A 136 -25.92 22.72 -11.49
CA VAL A 136 -25.54 22.03 -12.74
C VAL A 136 -24.14 22.45 -13.16
N ALA A 137 -23.81 23.73 -13.11
CA ALA A 137 -22.47 24.23 -13.41
C ALA A 137 -21.43 23.63 -12.46
N LEU A 138 -21.72 23.53 -11.15
CA LEU A 138 -20.85 22.89 -10.18
C LEU A 138 -20.69 21.39 -10.46
N VAL A 139 -21.76 20.67 -10.80
CA VAL A 139 -21.69 19.25 -11.18
C VAL A 139 -20.86 19.07 -12.44
N VAL A 140 -21.03 19.93 -13.45
CA VAL A 140 -20.23 19.92 -14.68
C VAL A 140 -18.77 20.26 -14.39
N LEU A 141 -18.50 21.21 -13.48
CA LEU A 141 -17.14 21.58 -13.09
C LEU A 141 -16.47 20.44 -12.30
N CYS A 142 -17.18 19.81 -11.37
CA CYS A 142 -16.71 18.64 -10.63
C CYS A 142 -16.51 17.44 -11.55
N ALA A 143 -17.41 17.19 -12.51
CA ALA A 143 -17.25 16.14 -13.51
C ALA A 143 -16.07 16.43 -14.44
N GLY A 144 -15.87 17.69 -14.82
CA GLY A 144 -14.73 18.16 -15.60
C GLY A 144 -13.41 18.01 -14.83
N ALA A 145 -13.37 18.42 -13.57
CA ALA A 145 -12.21 18.25 -12.69
C ALA A 145 -11.90 16.78 -12.41
N PHE A 146 -12.93 15.94 -12.24
CA PHE A 146 -12.78 14.49 -12.09
C PHE A 146 -12.27 13.83 -13.37
N GLY A 147 -12.80 14.22 -14.53
CA GLY A 147 -12.33 13.75 -15.83
C GLY A 147 -10.90 14.20 -16.13
N LEU A 148 -10.55 15.44 -15.77
CA LEU A 148 -9.21 15.99 -15.94
C LEU A 148 -8.22 15.34 -14.96
N GLY A 149 -8.63 15.09 -13.72
CA GLY A 149 -7.86 14.34 -12.72
C GLY A 149 -7.53 12.93 -13.22
N ARG A 150 -8.52 12.21 -13.78
CA ARG A 150 -8.28 10.91 -14.43
C ARG A 150 -7.41 10.96 -15.67
N SER A 151 -7.47 12.05 -16.44
CA SER A 151 -6.63 12.23 -17.63
C SER A 151 -5.19 12.62 -17.28
N LEU A 152 -4.99 13.25 -16.12
CA LEU A 152 -3.69 13.57 -15.54
C LEU A 152 -3.09 12.39 -14.76
N GLU A 153 -3.90 11.48 -14.24
CA GLU A 153 -3.53 10.09 -13.90
C GLU A 153 -3.24 9.30 -15.19
N ARG A 154 -2.33 9.80 -16.03
CA ARG A 154 -1.70 8.94 -17.01
C ARG A 154 -0.96 7.88 -16.21
N PRO A 155 -1.21 6.58 -16.46
CA PRO A 155 -0.36 5.56 -15.90
C PRO A 155 1.09 5.93 -16.23
N GLY A 156 1.95 5.91 -15.21
CA GLY A 156 3.33 6.36 -15.35
C GLY A 156 3.91 5.77 -16.63
N ALA A 157 4.53 6.63 -17.46
CA ALA A 157 5.03 6.22 -18.77
C ALA A 157 5.90 4.97 -18.58
N ALA A 158 5.48 3.85 -19.17
CA ALA A 158 6.19 2.60 -19.00
C ALA A 158 7.61 2.76 -19.54
N ASN A 159 8.59 2.45 -18.69
CA ASN A 159 9.99 2.57 -19.05
C ASN A 159 10.38 1.58 -20.18
N VAL A 160 11.61 1.69 -20.69
CA VAL A 160 12.11 0.89 -21.83
C VAL A 160 12.04 -0.62 -21.62
N LEU A 161 12.02 -1.11 -20.37
CA LEU A 161 11.91 -2.53 -20.02
C LEU A 161 10.63 -3.17 -20.57
N TRP A 162 9.53 -2.43 -20.46
CA TRP A 162 8.18 -2.93 -20.71
C TRP A 162 7.73 -2.70 -22.16
N GLN A 163 8.35 -1.75 -22.86
CA GLN A 163 7.96 -1.36 -24.22
C GLN A 163 7.76 -2.55 -25.17
N PRO A 164 8.67 -3.54 -25.23
CA PRO A 164 8.52 -4.64 -26.17
C PRO A 164 7.32 -5.54 -25.86
N LEU A 165 6.98 -5.67 -24.58
CA LEU A 165 5.85 -6.46 -24.09
C LEU A 165 4.53 -5.69 -24.30
N LEU A 166 4.55 -4.38 -24.12
CA LEU A 166 3.41 -3.49 -24.39
C LEU A 166 3.09 -3.37 -25.89
N GLN A 167 4.09 -3.37 -26.75
CA GLN A 167 3.95 -3.29 -28.21
C GLN A 167 3.57 -4.62 -28.88
N SER A 168 3.68 -5.74 -28.16
CA SER A 168 3.26 -7.05 -28.65
C SER A 168 1.75 -7.10 -28.84
N GLU A 169 1.25 -7.78 -29.86
CA GLU A 169 -0.20 -8.04 -30.02
C GLU A 169 -0.70 -9.17 -29.09
N ARG A 170 0.22 -9.91 -28.46
CA ARG A 170 -0.15 -11.00 -27.56
C ARG A 170 -0.72 -10.45 -26.24
N PRO A 171 -1.76 -11.10 -25.68
CA PRO A 171 -2.19 -10.85 -24.32
C PRO A 171 -1.08 -11.24 -23.33
N VAL A 172 -1.07 -10.58 -22.17
CA VAL A 172 -0.07 -10.82 -21.12
C VAL A 172 -0.67 -11.71 -20.04
N LEU A 173 0.10 -12.71 -19.61
CA LEU A 173 -0.21 -13.56 -18.48
C LEU A 173 0.80 -13.27 -17.35
N LEU A 174 0.29 -12.84 -16.21
CA LEU A 174 1.06 -12.68 -14.98
C LEU A 174 1.14 -14.04 -14.30
N VAL A 175 2.35 -14.58 -14.22
CA VAL A 175 2.60 -15.90 -13.63
C VAL A 175 3.25 -15.69 -12.28
N LEU A 176 2.59 -16.12 -11.21
CA LEU A 176 3.11 -15.98 -9.86
C LEU A 176 3.82 -17.25 -9.42
N GLY A 177 5.07 -17.13 -8.99
CA GLY A 177 5.89 -18.25 -8.54
C GLY A 177 5.40 -18.84 -7.22
N ASP A 178 4.62 -19.90 -7.30
CA ASP A 178 4.26 -20.76 -6.18
C ASP A 178 5.22 -21.95 -6.07
N TYR A 179 5.21 -22.63 -4.94
CA TYR A 179 5.99 -23.85 -4.75
C TYR A 179 5.15 -24.98 -4.17
N TYR A 180 5.52 -26.19 -4.55
CA TYR A 180 4.86 -27.43 -4.14
C TYR A 180 5.36 -27.88 -2.76
N LEU A 181 4.43 -28.27 -1.88
CA LEU A 181 4.71 -28.87 -0.59
C LEU A 181 4.03 -30.24 -0.51
N PHE A 182 4.74 -31.19 0.06
CA PHE A 182 4.19 -32.49 0.45
C PHE A 182 4.22 -32.63 1.97
N GLY A 183 3.42 -33.53 2.53
CA GLY A 183 3.44 -33.79 3.96
C GLY A 183 4.33 -35.00 4.27
N GLU A 184 5.03 -34.93 5.40
CA GLU A 184 5.55 -36.12 6.09
C GLU A 184 4.63 -36.38 7.27
N ILE A 185 3.76 -37.38 7.14
CA ILE A 185 2.78 -37.73 8.18
C ILE A 185 3.00 -39.17 8.60
N ASP A 186 3.17 -39.39 9.90
CA ASP A 186 3.10 -40.72 10.49
C ASP A 186 1.61 -41.08 10.69
N PRO A 187 1.09 -42.16 10.07
CA PRO A 187 -0.30 -42.58 10.28
C PRO A 187 -0.65 -42.88 11.74
N LEU A 188 0.34 -43.18 12.58
CA LEU A 188 0.15 -43.50 14.00
C LEU A 188 0.20 -42.25 14.89
N ALA A 189 0.80 -41.16 14.42
CA ALA A 189 0.93 -39.88 15.14
C ALA A 189 0.72 -38.70 14.17
N PRO A 190 -0.49 -38.55 13.59
CA PRO A 190 -0.76 -37.53 12.57
C PRO A 190 -0.55 -36.10 13.07
N GLU A 191 -0.62 -35.87 14.38
CA GLU A 191 -0.34 -34.58 15.04
C GLU A 191 1.13 -34.15 14.96
N GLU A 192 2.06 -35.07 14.72
CA GLU A 192 3.49 -34.78 14.49
C GLU A 192 3.78 -34.50 13.01
N GLY A 193 2.75 -34.60 12.15
CA GLY A 193 2.85 -34.34 10.72
C GLY A 193 3.38 -32.94 10.42
N ARG A 194 4.24 -32.87 9.40
CA ARG A 194 4.84 -31.61 8.96
C ARG A 194 4.75 -31.46 7.45
N LEU A 195 4.62 -30.22 6.99
CA LEU A 195 4.76 -29.91 5.57
C LEU A 195 6.25 -29.70 5.24
N ILE A 196 6.67 -30.29 4.13
CA ILE A 196 8.04 -30.25 3.64
C ILE A 196 8.05 -29.51 2.31
N ARG A 197 8.94 -28.52 2.23
CA ARG A 197 9.41 -27.93 0.98
C ARG A 197 10.79 -28.49 0.66
N ASP A 198 10.85 -29.41 -0.28
CA ASP A 198 12.10 -29.90 -0.86
C ASP A 198 12.26 -29.28 -2.25
N PHE A 199 13.34 -28.53 -2.48
CA PHE A 199 13.59 -27.82 -3.74
C PHE A 199 13.68 -28.74 -4.97
N ARG A 200 13.94 -30.04 -4.76
CA ARG A 200 13.97 -31.05 -5.83
C ARG A 200 12.58 -31.55 -6.23
N VAL A 201 11.54 -31.18 -5.47
CA VAL A 201 10.15 -31.59 -5.67
C VAL A 201 9.30 -30.37 -6.01
N ASN A 202 8.92 -30.22 -7.27
CA ASN A 202 8.08 -29.13 -7.73
C ASN A 202 6.74 -29.60 -8.31
N SER A 203 6.49 -30.91 -8.32
CA SER A 203 5.19 -31.52 -8.66
C SER A 203 5.00 -32.88 -7.95
N SER A 204 3.80 -33.43 -8.05
CA SER A 204 3.51 -34.79 -7.57
C SER A 204 4.30 -35.85 -8.35
N GLU A 205 4.55 -35.64 -9.64
CA GLU A 205 5.42 -36.52 -10.44
C GLU A 205 6.88 -36.47 -9.98
N ASP A 206 7.39 -35.30 -9.58
CA ASP A 206 8.73 -35.21 -8.97
C ASP A 206 8.79 -36.00 -7.66
N LEU A 207 7.74 -35.89 -6.84
CA LEU A 207 7.66 -36.61 -5.57
C LEU A 207 7.68 -38.12 -5.79
N LEU A 208 6.84 -38.63 -6.70
CA LEU A 208 6.79 -40.04 -7.06
C LEU A 208 8.15 -40.55 -7.55
N ARG A 209 8.82 -39.78 -8.43
CA ARG A 209 10.16 -40.14 -8.92
C ARG A 209 11.19 -40.24 -7.79
N LEU A 210 11.14 -39.33 -6.82
CA LEU A 210 12.07 -39.35 -5.68
C LEU A 210 11.68 -40.40 -4.63
N GLN A 211 10.41 -40.76 -4.48
CA GLN A 211 9.98 -41.91 -3.67
C GLN A 211 10.53 -43.22 -4.23
N GLU A 212 10.57 -43.38 -5.55
CA GLU A 212 11.17 -44.55 -6.20
C GLU A 212 12.71 -44.55 -6.09
N ALA A 213 13.34 -43.39 -6.32
CA ALA A 213 14.81 -43.27 -6.30
C ALA A 213 15.42 -43.30 -4.89
N GLU A 214 14.73 -42.70 -3.91
CA GLU A 214 15.19 -42.51 -2.53
C GLU A 214 14.13 -42.99 -1.50
N PRO A 215 13.72 -44.28 -1.53
CA PRO A 215 12.55 -44.77 -0.79
C PRO A 215 12.67 -44.60 0.73
N LYS A 216 13.88 -44.57 1.28
CA LYS A 216 14.09 -44.33 2.72
C LYS A 216 13.84 -42.87 3.12
N ARG A 217 14.13 -41.91 2.24
CA ARG A 217 14.02 -40.47 2.52
C ARG A 217 12.56 -40.00 2.45
N TYR A 218 11.80 -40.57 1.50
CA TYR A 218 10.42 -40.20 1.22
C TYR A 218 9.40 -41.26 1.65
N ALA A 219 9.77 -42.16 2.57
CA ALA A 219 8.93 -43.26 3.03
C ALA A 219 7.58 -42.80 3.62
N MET A 220 7.56 -41.64 4.27
CA MET A 220 6.38 -41.04 4.88
C MET A 220 5.84 -39.84 4.07
N ALA A 221 6.36 -39.62 2.85
CA ALA A 221 5.94 -38.50 2.04
C ALA A 221 4.57 -38.77 1.42
N GLU A 222 3.66 -37.81 1.53
CA GLU A 222 2.31 -37.88 0.99
C GLU A 222 1.99 -36.60 0.22
N ASP A 223 1.42 -36.78 -0.98
CA ASP A 223 0.95 -35.68 -1.83
C ASP A 223 -0.40 -35.16 -1.32
N PHE A 224 -0.44 -33.89 -0.93
CA PHE A 224 -1.67 -33.20 -0.53
C PHE A 224 -2.21 -32.25 -1.62
N GLY A 225 -1.57 -32.19 -2.80
CA GLY A 225 -1.91 -31.25 -3.85
C GLY A 225 -1.79 -29.79 -3.39
N LEU A 226 -0.83 -29.50 -2.50
CA LEU A 226 -0.67 -28.18 -1.88
C LEU A 226 0.41 -27.36 -2.57
N ASN A 227 -0.03 -26.21 -3.07
CA ASN A 227 0.83 -25.17 -3.62
C ASN A 227 0.71 -23.91 -2.77
N TYR A 228 1.85 -23.34 -2.40
CA TYR A 228 1.93 -22.15 -1.57
C TYR A 228 2.52 -21.00 -2.37
N LEU A 229 1.83 -19.87 -2.34
CA LEU A 229 2.32 -18.63 -2.93
C LEU A 229 3.02 -17.78 -1.86
N PRO A 230 4.30 -17.41 -2.06
CA PRO A 230 4.98 -16.47 -1.18
C PRO A 230 4.25 -15.12 -1.12
N PHE A 231 4.06 -14.59 0.08
CA PHE A 231 3.42 -13.28 0.23
C PHE A 231 4.22 -12.16 -0.47
N SER A 232 5.54 -12.33 -0.61
CA SER A 232 6.43 -11.40 -1.29
C SER A 232 6.04 -11.12 -2.75
N SER A 233 5.40 -12.08 -3.43
CA SER A 233 4.86 -11.90 -4.79
C SER A 233 3.82 -10.78 -4.86
N SER A 234 3.11 -10.50 -3.77
CA SER A 234 2.12 -9.42 -3.71
C SER A 234 2.75 -8.03 -3.86
N TYR A 235 3.94 -7.79 -3.28
CA TYR A 235 4.63 -6.49 -3.37
C TYR A 235 5.05 -6.15 -4.80
N ALA A 236 5.55 -7.15 -5.52
CA ALA A 236 5.91 -6.96 -6.92
C ALA A 236 4.66 -6.85 -7.81
N LEU A 237 3.61 -7.64 -7.52
CA LEU A 237 2.36 -7.57 -8.27
C LEU A 237 1.66 -6.21 -8.14
N THR A 238 1.63 -5.59 -6.96
CA THR A 238 1.04 -4.26 -6.76
C THR A 238 1.79 -3.16 -7.52
N SER A 239 3.07 -3.39 -7.84
CA SER A 239 3.89 -2.47 -8.63
C SER A 239 3.73 -2.71 -10.14
N VAL A 240 3.73 -3.98 -10.57
CA VAL A 240 3.74 -4.38 -11.99
C VAL A 240 2.35 -4.38 -12.62
N SER A 241 1.32 -4.84 -11.90
CA SER A 241 -0.03 -4.99 -12.46
C SER A 241 -0.63 -3.64 -12.92
N PRO A 242 -0.58 -2.55 -12.15
CA PRO A 242 -1.09 -1.25 -12.60
C PRO A 242 -0.33 -0.70 -13.82
N LEU A 243 0.96 -1.01 -13.96
CA LEU A 243 1.76 -0.61 -15.11
C LEU A 243 1.24 -1.28 -16.39
N LEU A 244 0.95 -2.59 -16.33
CA LEU A 244 0.41 -3.33 -17.48
C LEU A 244 -1.01 -2.89 -17.83
N VAL A 245 -1.90 -2.83 -16.83
CA VAL A 245 -3.31 -2.44 -17.02
C VAL A 245 -3.43 -1.00 -17.52
N GLY A 246 -2.65 -0.09 -16.94
CA GLY A 246 -2.62 1.30 -17.35
C GLY A 246 -2.16 1.50 -18.80
N ASN A 247 -1.30 0.62 -19.31
CA ASN A 247 -0.79 0.68 -20.68
C ASN A 247 -1.55 -0.26 -21.64
N GLY A 248 -2.81 -0.59 -21.33
CA GLY A 248 -3.73 -1.26 -22.26
C GLY A 248 -3.61 -2.78 -22.34
N LYS A 249 -2.87 -3.42 -21.41
CA LYS A 249 -2.78 -4.88 -21.34
C LYS A 249 -3.77 -5.45 -20.32
N SER A 250 -4.31 -6.63 -20.60
CA SER A 250 -5.04 -7.41 -19.60
C SER A 250 -4.04 -8.08 -18.64
N ALA A 251 -4.33 -8.05 -17.35
CA ALA A 251 -3.53 -8.65 -16.29
C ALA A 251 -4.23 -9.92 -15.76
N ASN A 252 -4.22 -11.00 -16.54
CA ASN A 252 -4.70 -12.29 -16.06
C ASN A 252 -3.60 -12.93 -15.21
N VAL A 253 -3.95 -13.39 -14.01
CA VAL A 253 -2.99 -13.95 -13.05
C VAL A 253 -3.22 -15.46 -12.93
N ILE A 254 -2.15 -16.23 -13.01
CA ILE A 254 -2.14 -17.68 -12.72
C ILE A 254 -0.94 -18.02 -11.82
N ALA A 255 -1.00 -19.19 -11.18
CA ALA A 255 0.16 -19.78 -10.51
C ALA A 255 1.17 -20.34 -11.53
N ALA A 256 2.44 -20.43 -11.16
CA ALA A 256 3.48 -21.04 -11.99
C ALA A 256 3.25 -22.54 -12.20
N SER A 257 2.66 -23.22 -11.21
CA SER A 257 2.21 -24.61 -11.31
C SER A 257 1.09 -24.84 -12.34
N GLU A 258 0.31 -23.81 -12.67
CA GLU A 258 -0.76 -23.88 -13.68
C GLU A 258 -0.26 -23.55 -15.10
N LEU A 259 0.99 -23.10 -15.24
CA LEU A 259 1.54 -22.69 -16.52
C LEU A 259 1.85 -23.89 -17.41
N MET A 260 1.06 -24.04 -18.48
CA MET A 260 1.24 -25.08 -19.48
C MET A 260 2.10 -24.58 -20.66
N PRO A 261 2.99 -25.41 -21.25
CA PRO A 261 3.86 -25.02 -22.36
C PRO A 261 3.12 -24.40 -23.56
N GLU A 262 1.90 -24.84 -23.84
CA GLU A 262 1.09 -24.35 -24.96
C GLU A 262 0.70 -22.88 -24.77
N MET A 263 0.63 -22.40 -23.52
CA MET A 263 0.30 -21.00 -23.22
C MET A 263 1.37 -20.04 -23.77
N LEU A 264 2.64 -20.45 -23.84
CA LEU A 264 3.73 -19.65 -24.44
C LEU A 264 3.57 -19.44 -25.95
N SER A 265 2.68 -20.17 -26.62
CA SER A 265 2.35 -19.90 -28.03
C SER A 265 1.33 -18.76 -28.20
N ARG A 266 0.59 -18.43 -27.12
CA ARG A 266 -0.58 -17.52 -27.16
C ARG A 266 -0.39 -16.26 -26.33
N PHE A 267 0.38 -16.34 -25.25
CA PHE A 267 0.56 -15.27 -24.29
C PHE A 267 2.03 -14.84 -24.22
N ASP A 268 2.25 -13.55 -23.98
CA ASP A 268 3.49 -13.08 -23.39
C ASP A 268 3.43 -13.28 -21.87
N ILE A 269 4.56 -13.55 -21.25
CA ILE A 269 4.63 -13.94 -19.84
C ILE A 269 5.34 -12.87 -19.04
N VAL A 270 4.78 -12.53 -17.89
CA VAL A 270 5.45 -11.76 -16.85
C VAL A 270 5.46 -12.63 -15.60
N TYR A 271 6.61 -13.24 -15.32
CA TYR A 271 6.83 -14.02 -14.11
C TYR A 271 7.19 -13.09 -12.95
N VAL A 272 6.53 -13.30 -11.81
CA VAL A 272 6.79 -12.61 -10.54
C VAL A 272 6.85 -13.62 -9.41
N GLY A 273 7.99 -13.78 -8.75
CA GLY A 273 8.11 -14.74 -7.65
C GLY A 273 9.56 -15.03 -7.26
N LEU A 274 9.75 -15.99 -6.36
CA LEU A 274 11.09 -16.45 -6.00
C LEU A 274 11.70 -17.30 -7.12
N LEU A 275 13.02 -17.41 -7.20
CA LEU A 275 13.68 -18.29 -8.17
C LEU A 275 13.25 -19.76 -7.99
N SER A 276 13.00 -20.16 -6.74
CA SER A 276 12.49 -21.49 -6.36
C SER A 276 11.04 -21.78 -6.79
N GLY A 277 10.32 -20.77 -7.31
CA GLY A 277 8.95 -20.90 -7.82
C GLY A 277 8.85 -20.86 -9.34
N LEU A 278 9.98 -20.90 -10.08
CA LEU A 278 9.98 -20.81 -11.54
C LEU A 278 9.27 -22.00 -12.21
N GLY A 279 9.27 -23.16 -11.56
CA GLY A 279 8.66 -24.38 -12.09
C GLY A 279 9.12 -24.68 -13.52
N SER A 280 8.15 -24.88 -14.43
CA SER A 280 8.42 -25.21 -15.84
C SER A 280 9.17 -24.12 -16.62
N LEU A 281 9.21 -22.87 -16.12
CA LEU A 281 9.94 -21.77 -16.77
C LEU A 281 11.44 -21.83 -16.53
N GLU A 282 11.90 -22.53 -15.48
CA GLU A 282 13.30 -22.49 -15.04
C GLU A 282 14.28 -22.75 -16.19
N GLN A 283 14.08 -23.84 -16.93
CA GLN A 283 14.95 -24.22 -18.03
C GLN A 283 14.99 -23.13 -19.12
N GLN A 284 13.85 -22.52 -19.45
CA GLN A 284 13.77 -21.47 -20.46
C GLN A 284 14.43 -20.17 -19.97
N VAL A 285 14.23 -19.82 -18.68
CA VAL A 285 14.84 -18.65 -18.05
C VAL A 285 16.36 -18.75 -18.08
N PHE A 286 16.94 -19.93 -17.78
CA PHE A 286 18.38 -20.09 -17.63
C PHE A 286 19.12 -20.69 -18.84
N ALA A 287 18.44 -21.13 -19.90
CA ALA A 287 19.08 -21.69 -21.09
C ALA A 287 20.04 -20.72 -21.79
N GLY A 288 19.61 -19.46 -22.00
CA GLY A 288 20.42 -18.38 -22.58
C GLY A 288 20.98 -17.39 -21.55
N SER A 289 20.87 -17.71 -20.26
CA SER A 289 21.34 -16.84 -19.18
C SER A 289 22.85 -16.99 -18.97
N GLY A 290 23.52 -15.90 -18.63
CA GLY A 290 24.90 -15.95 -18.13
C GLY A 290 24.97 -16.48 -16.68
N PHE A 291 23.83 -16.73 -16.04
CA PHE A 291 23.72 -17.36 -14.73
C PHE A 291 23.27 -18.82 -14.82
N ARG A 292 23.49 -19.53 -13.72
CA ARG A 292 22.84 -20.80 -13.39
C ARG A 292 22.41 -20.76 -11.92
N LEU A 293 21.36 -21.51 -11.59
CA LEU A 293 20.93 -21.69 -10.21
C LEU A 293 21.89 -22.61 -9.44
N GLY A 294 21.98 -22.38 -8.14
CA GLY A 294 22.47 -23.35 -7.16
C GLY A 294 21.41 -24.39 -6.81
N GLU A 295 21.79 -25.37 -5.99
CA GLU A 295 20.91 -26.50 -5.63
C GLU A 295 19.76 -26.09 -4.70
N THR A 296 19.92 -24.99 -3.96
CA THR A 296 18.93 -24.55 -2.96
C THR A 296 18.08 -23.38 -3.44
N TYR A 297 18.31 -22.89 -4.66
CA TYR A 297 17.74 -21.65 -5.20
C TYR A 297 18.07 -20.37 -4.41
N ASP A 298 18.87 -20.48 -3.34
CA ASP A 298 19.46 -19.36 -2.61
C ASP A 298 20.79 -18.91 -3.23
N GLU A 299 21.13 -19.43 -4.42
CA GLU A 299 22.33 -19.03 -5.13
C GLU A 299 22.11 -18.80 -6.63
N LEU A 300 22.61 -17.67 -7.12
CA LEU A 300 22.88 -17.41 -8.53
C LEU A 300 24.37 -17.44 -8.80
N ILE A 301 24.78 -18.29 -9.74
CA ILE A 301 26.17 -18.54 -10.06
C ILE A 301 26.44 -18.01 -11.46
N ASP A 302 27.29 -17.01 -11.58
CA ASP A 302 27.70 -16.45 -12.86
C ASP A 302 28.61 -17.46 -13.59
N ARG A 303 28.26 -17.80 -14.84
CA ARG A 303 28.93 -18.85 -15.61
C ARG A 303 30.33 -18.45 -16.06
N ASP A 304 30.58 -17.16 -16.27
CA ASP A 304 31.84 -16.66 -16.83
C ASP A 304 32.86 -16.41 -15.71
N SER A 305 32.47 -15.63 -14.71
CA SER A 305 33.32 -15.28 -13.56
C SER A 305 33.39 -16.38 -12.51
N ARG A 306 32.42 -17.31 -12.49
CA ARG A 306 32.20 -18.30 -11.41
C ARG A 306 31.89 -17.65 -10.05
N GLN A 307 31.55 -16.36 -10.03
CA GLN A 307 31.09 -15.68 -8.83
C GLN A 307 29.76 -16.27 -8.37
N ILE A 308 29.66 -16.54 -7.08
CA ILE A 308 28.43 -16.98 -6.42
C ILE A 308 27.82 -15.76 -5.73
N TYR A 309 26.59 -15.46 -6.09
CA TYR A 309 25.71 -14.55 -5.38
C TYR A 309 24.78 -15.45 -4.58
N ALA A 310 24.78 -15.31 -3.25
CA ALA A 310 24.00 -16.18 -2.39
C ALA A 310 23.43 -15.39 -1.23
N THR A 311 22.14 -15.51 -1.03
CA THR A 311 21.39 -14.89 0.04
C THR A 311 21.78 -15.47 1.40
N ASP A 312 21.81 -14.61 2.41
CA ASP A 312 21.91 -15.03 3.81
C ASP A 312 20.66 -14.67 4.62
N GLU A 313 19.58 -14.25 3.94
CA GLU A 313 18.29 -13.89 4.54
C GLU A 313 17.72 -15.03 5.39
N ALA A 314 17.62 -16.25 4.87
CA ALA A 314 17.01 -17.38 5.57
C ALA A 314 17.63 -17.67 6.95
N ARG A 315 18.93 -17.40 7.11
CA ARG A 315 19.68 -17.64 8.35
C ARG A 315 19.68 -16.44 9.30
N ARG A 316 19.30 -15.26 8.83
CA ARG A 316 19.52 -13.99 9.53
C ARG A 316 18.27 -13.12 9.67
N ILE A 317 17.17 -13.44 9.00
CA ILE A 317 15.96 -12.62 8.98
C ILE A 317 15.38 -12.37 10.38
N ALA A 318 15.48 -13.34 11.29
CA ALA A 318 14.99 -13.19 12.67
C ALA A 318 15.97 -12.42 13.58
N ALA A 319 17.22 -12.23 13.16
CA ALA A 319 18.25 -11.57 13.94
C ALA A 319 18.35 -10.08 13.60
N PRO A 320 18.75 -9.22 14.55
CA PRO A 320 18.94 -7.78 14.31
C PRO A 320 20.25 -7.48 13.55
N VAL A 321 20.61 -8.32 12.58
CA VAL A 321 21.82 -8.21 11.77
C VAL A 321 21.46 -7.93 10.33
N PHE A 322 22.37 -7.25 9.62
CA PHE A 322 22.21 -7.08 8.19
C PHE A 322 22.39 -8.41 7.46
N TYR A 323 21.57 -8.59 6.44
CA TYR A 323 21.66 -9.68 5.48
C TYR A 323 21.54 -9.13 4.06
N ARG A 324 21.88 -9.96 3.09
CA ARG A 324 21.83 -9.67 1.67
C ARG A 324 20.90 -10.67 1.01
N ASP A 325 20.13 -10.16 0.07
CA ASP A 325 19.37 -10.96 -0.88
C ASP A 325 19.67 -10.48 -2.30
N TYR A 326 19.44 -11.35 -3.29
CA TYR A 326 19.72 -11.02 -4.69
C TYR A 326 18.47 -11.12 -5.54
N ALA A 327 18.22 -10.05 -6.30
CA ALA A 327 17.06 -9.94 -7.19
C ALA A 327 17.51 -10.00 -8.65
N TYR A 328 16.84 -10.84 -9.43
CA TYR A 328 17.13 -11.15 -10.82
C TYR A 328 16.04 -10.61 -11.73
N LEU A 329 16.44 -9.81 -12.71
CA LEU A 329 15.59 -9.31 -13.78
C LEU A 329 16.05 -9.89 -15.10
N ALA A 330 15.14 -10.40 -15.91
CA ALA A 330 15.48 -10.77 -17.27
C ALA A 330 14.32 -10.55 -18.25
N ARG A 331 14.68 -10.29 -19.50
CA ARG A 331 13.74 -10.33 -20.63
C ARG A 331 14.33 -11.12 -21.77
N PHE A 332 13.52 -11.95 -22.40
CA PHE A 332 13.91 -12.73 -23.57
C PHE A 332 12.69 -13.15 -24.37
N THR A 333 12.93 -13.70 -25.56
CA THR A 333 11.89 -14.27 -26.41
C THR A 333 12.00 -15.79 -26.35
N ALA A 334 10.94 -16.45 -25.88
CA ALA A 334 10.85 -17.90 -25.87
C ALA A 334 10.78 -18.45 -27.31
N PRO A 335 11.13 -19.73 -27.57
CA PRO A 335 11.11 -20.30 -28.91
C PRO A 335 9.79 -20.15 -29.68
N GLY A 336 8.66 -20.10 -28.98
CA GLY A 336 7.33 -19.85 -29.56
C GLY A 336 7.02 -18.38 -29.90
N GLY A 337 8.00 -17.49 -29.79
CA GLY A 337 7.86 -16.05 -30.04
C GLY A 337 7.25 -15.24 -28.89
N ALA A 338 6.94 -15.87 -27.75
CA ALA A 338 6.45 -15.16 -26.57
C ALA A 338 7.57 -14.35 -25.93
N LYS A 339 7.26 -13.11 -25.58
CA LYS A 339 8.12 -12.27 -24.75
C LYS A 339 7.93 -12.70 -23.31
N VAL A 340 9.04 -13.02 -22.65
CA VAL A 340 9.07 -13.43 -21.24
C VAL A 340 9.84 -12.38 -20.46
N MET A 341 9.18 -11.77 -19.49
CA MET A 341 9.77 -10.94 -18.45
C MET A 341 9.83 -11.75 -17.16
N VAL A 342 10.97 -11.73 -16.50
CA VAL A 342 11.21 -12.43 -15.23
C VAL A 342 11.59 -11.38 -14.19
N VAL A 343 10.73 -11.19 -13.19
CA VAL A 343 10.99 -10.37 -12.00
C VAL A 343 11.08 -11.31 -10.82
N ALA A 344 12.30 -11.71 -10.46
CA ALA A 344 12.52 -12.75 -9.48
C ALA A 344 13.60 -12.40 -8.46
N SER A 345 13.74 -13.21 -7.42
CA SER A 345 14.82 -13.11 -6.43
C SER A 345 15.04 -14.44 -5.73
N GLU A 346 16.17 -14.58 -5.05
CA GLU A 346 16.46 -15.75 -4.22
C GLU A 346 15.44 -15.84 -3.06
N ARG A 347 15.19 -14.74 -2.34
CA ARG A 347 14.24 -14.68 -1.20
C ARG A 347 13.34 -13.43 -1.24
N GLU A 348 12.62 -13.18 -0.15
CA GLU A 348 11.53 -12.20 -0.11
C GLU A 348 12.01 -10.75 -0.18
N THR A 349 13.14 -10.44 0.45
CA THR A 349 13.65 -9.06 0.52
C THR A 349 14.01 -8.53 -0.87
N GLY A 350 14.60 -9.36 -1.72
CA GLY A 350 14.95 -9.04 -3.09
C GLY A 350 13.71 -8.77 -3.96
N LEU A 351 12.68 -9.63 -3.88
CA LEU A 351 11.47 -9.46 -4.69
C LEU A 351 10.73 -8.17 -4.33
N ARG A 352 10.62 -7.92 -3.02
CA ARG A 352 9.96 -6.74 -2.47
C ARG A 352 10.62 -5.43 -2.92
N ALA A 353 11.95 -5.42 -3.01
CA ALA A 353 12.69 -4.27 -3.53
C ALA A 353 12.63 -4.16 -5.06
N LEU A 354 12.73 -5.28 -5.79
CA LEU A 354 12.77 -5.26 -7.26
C LEU A 354 11.46 -4.81 -7.89
N GLY A 355 10.30 -5.17 -7.32
CA GLY A 355 8.98 -4.80 -7.81
C GLY A 355 8.81 -3.29 -8.08
N PRO A 356 9.01 -2.41 -7.08
CA PRO A 356 8.98 -0.96 -7.28
C PRO A 356 10.06 -0.48 -8.25
N ILE A 357 11.28 -1.06 -8.23
CA ILE A 357 12.39 -0.66 -9.11
C ILE A 357 11.99 -0.82 -10.58
N VAL A 358 11.41 -1.96 -10.97
CA VAL A 358 11.03 -2.22 -12.37
C VAL A 358 9.84 -1.38 -12.81
N ALA A 359 9.02 -0.89 -11.88
CA ALA A 359 7.86 -0.05 -12.14
C ALA A 359 8.18 1.46 -12.21
N LYS A 360 9.38 1.90 -11.78
CA LYS A 360 9.80 3.31 -11.87
C LYS A 360 9.84 3.79 -13.32
N ALA A 361 9.51 5.06 -13.56
CA ALA A 361 9.58 5.67 -14.89
C ALA A 361 11.01 5.70 -15.45
N THR A 362 12.01 5.79 -14.58
CA THR A 362 13.45 5.77 -14.93
C THR A 362 14.12 4.54 -14.32
N LEU A 363 14.98 3.92 -15.11
CA LEU A 363 15.84 2.81 -14.69
C LEU A 363 17.30 3.30 -14.62
N PRO A 364 18.18 2.61 -13.89
CA PRO A 364 19.62 2.86 -13.99
C PRO A 364 20.10 2.80 -15.45
N ASP A 365 20.98 3.72 -15.85
CA ASP A 365 21.42 3.87 -17.25
C ASP A 365 21.96 2.56 -17.85
N GLU A 366 22.68 1.77 -17.05
CA GLU A 366 23.22 0.46 -17.45
C GLU A 366 22.10 -0.50 -17.86
N VAL A 367 21.01 -0.54 -17.08
CA VAL A 367 19.83 -1.38 -17.36
C VAL A 367 19.06 -0.81 -18.54
N ALA A 368 18.81 0.50 -18.58
CA ALA A 368 18.10 1.14 -19.68
C ALA A 368 18.80 0.91 -21.03
N LYS A 369 20.14 0.92 -21.03
CA LYS A 369 20.97 0.65 -22.22
C LYS A 369 20.81 -0.78 -22.73
N VAL A 370 20.86 -1.79 -21.86
CA VAL A 370 20.75 -3.20 -22.30
C VAL A 370 19.31 -3.65 -22.51
N ALA A 371 18.35 -3.04 -21.81
CA ALA A 371 16.93 -3.33 -21.96
C ALA A 371 16.30 -2.64 -23.17
N GLY A 372 17.00 -1.68 -23.78
CA GLY A 372 16.54 -0.96 -24.98
C GLY A 372 16.38 -1.90 -26.19
N GLY A 373 15.29 -1.71 -26.94
CA GLY A 373 14.97 -2.55 -28.10
C GLY A 373 14.37 -3.90 -27.70
N ASP A 374 14.50 -4.93 -28.54
CA ASP A 374 13.94 -6.26 -28.27
C ASP A 374 14.98 -7.33 -27.91
N ALA A 375 16.23 -6.94 -27.71
CA ALA A 375 17.32 -7.86 -27.41
C ALA A 375 17.12 -8.52 -26.03
N PRO A 376 17.51 -9.79 -25.85
CA PRO A 376 17.42 -10.46 -24.58
C PRO A 376 18.48 -9.92 -23.62
N PHE A 377 18.11 -9.68 -22.37
CA PHE A 377 19.00 -9.12 -21.36
C PHE A 377 18.72 -9.73 -19.98
N GLU A 378 19.69 -9.58 -19.10
CA GLU A 378 19.58 -9.93 -17.68
C GLU A 378 20.29 -8.88 -16.82
N ALA A 379 19.82 -8.71 -15.59
CA ALA A 379 20.40 -7.82 -14.61
C ALA A 379 20.22 -8.39 -13.19
N LEU A 380 21.15 -8.06 -12.31
CA LEU A 380 21.20 -8.56 -10.94
C LEU A 380 21.34 -7.38 -9.97
N TRP A 381 20.52 -7.37 -8.92
CA TRP A 381 20.61 -6.44 -7.81
C TRP A 381 20.97 -7.18 -6.54
N GLN A 382 21.78 -6.55 -5.69
CA GLN A 382 21.93 -6.92 -4.30
C GLN A 382 21.06 -5.98 -3.48
N VAL A 383 20.27 -6.55 -2.57
CA VAL A 383 19.41 -5.83 -1.65
C VAL A 383 19.91 -6.11 -0.23
N THR A 384 20.14 -5.06 0.55
CA THR A 384 20.52 -5.18 1.96
C THR A 384 19.25 -5.07 2.80
N GLY A 385 19.00 -6.08 3.64
CA GLY A 385 17.86 -6.10 4.54
C GLY A 385 18.24 -6.26 6.02
N GLN A 386 17.27 -6.02 6.89
CA GLN A 386 17.33 -6.28 8.33
C GLN A 386 15.92 -6.54 8.83
N GLN A 387 15.71 -7.66 9.53
CA GLN A 387 14.41 -8.01 10.13
C GLN A 387 13.20 -7.87 9.20
N GLY A 388 13.35 -8.27 7.93
CA GLY A 388 12.29 -8.20 6.93
C GLY A 388 12.11 -6.83 6.25
N ALA A 389 12.84 -5.80 6.68
CA ALA A 389 12.89 -4.50 6.00
C ALA A 389 13.99 -4.45 4.93
N ASP A 390 13.75 -3.72 3.84
CA ASP A 390 14.74 -3.39 2.81
C ASP A 390 15.37 -2.03 3.14
N LEU A 391 16.70 -1.98 3.17
CA LEU A 391 17.43 -0.77 3.60
C LEU A 391 18.10 -0.06 2.43
N SER A 392 18.60 -0.83 1.46
CA SER A 392 19.23 -0.31 0.25
C SER A 392 19.29 -1.37 -0.84
N ASP A 393 19.28 -0.91 -2.09
CA ASP A 393 19.53 -1.72 -3.27
C ASP A 393 20.77 -1.24 -4.02
N ARG A 394 21.45 -2.16 -4.70
CA ARG A 394 22.61 -1.88 -5.54
C ARG A 394 22.56 -2.75 -6.78
N LEU A 395 22.59 -2.13 -7.97
CA LEU A 395 22.82 -2.86 -9.22
C LEU A 395 24.22 -3.48 -9.21
N ILE A 396 24.28 -4.80 -9.40
CA ILE A 396 25.53 -5.56 -9.49
C ILE A 396 26.00 -5.63 -10.94
N LEU A 397 25.09 -5.93 -11.86
CA LEU A 397 25.37 -5.96 -13.29
C LEU A 397 24.08 -5.86 -14.12
N ALA A 398 24.25 -5.44 -15.37
CA ALA A 398 23.26 -5.53 -16.43
C ALA A 398 23.97 -5.88 -17.75
N ARG A 399 23.51 -6.90 -18.45
CA ARG A 399 24.14 -7.38 -19.70
C ARG A 399 23.15 -8.01 -20.67
N THR A 400 23.56 -8.12 -21.92
CA THR A 400 22.84 -8.89 -22.95
C THR A 400 23.00 -10.39 -22.67
N ARG A 401 21.93 -11.15 -22.94
CA ARG A 401 21.92 -12.62 -22.86
C ARG A 401 22.42 -13.26 -24.15
N ARG A 402 22.82 -14.53 -24.08
CA ARG A 402 23.33 -15.29 -25.23
C ARG A 402 22.21 -15.92 -26.04
#